data_AF-A0A074SDD5-F1
#
_entry.id   AF-A0A074SDD5-F1
#
_cell.length_a   1.000
_cell.length_b   1.000
_cell.length_c   1.000
_cell.angle_alpha   90.00
_cell.angle_beta   90.00
_cell.angle_gamma   90.00
#
_symmetry.space_group_name_H-M   'P 1'
#
loop_
_entity.id
_entity.type
_entity.pdbx_description
1 polymer ?
#
loop_
_entity_poly.entity_id
_entity_poly.type
_entity_poly.pdbx_seq_one_letter_code
_entity_poly.pdbx_strand_id
1 'polypeptide(L)'
;MESEYFAYRYKKKYYRQYLTGNASPLEQGKGQQLADMVPRDPMALKGKATEIHDTHHGEIGRPDDGVNADDLGYRITYDNEWVFIDGSSKWTYVIDLDNLAFTINGTRHLRLDSLPSDMNDYINFFGSSDKFKVNCKYLCDKVDVWPPPKFNTEECQRRYEDLRPMVVPTTEWGILTWDELSFSQKFSIELTNFIIHEMAQIFNMDYAYVPHIQRHIGRFCWDVLCACIPALPIVEESDIEMLGLSPRTLSYVFYGYRLRPEDKHRYRQSVKHDGEHTRVDVDEWIHMWGLMHFEAVRAGTPYSNGPFHQQYIWIRGCLVTFCLRLAEPVYVAHEVEQMVQKMRANGSTESVGIILSSQQELVVVAVDRRQVRHTPVLDLRPVDSKPGRASDGRFLLTRLLSPLFTTSPLPWRIQPRHFATSTANLPPEVLQIIVNHADMGTYVVLCQVSRLVRLVCFTNPRVGRYTVLRKVPEPGLVLVARDTNDGATMAIKFQCMLATV
;
A
#
# COMPACT_ATOMS: atom_id res chain seq x y z
N MET A 1 5.30 33.12 0.95
CA MET A 1 4.96 33.36 2.37
C MET A 1 4.59 32.04 2.98
N GLU A 2 5.37 31.61 3.96
CA GLU A 2 5.17 30.33 4.63
C GLU A 2 4.08 30.51 5.69
N SER A 3 2.98 29.80 5.54
CA SER A 3 1.76 30.04 6.33
C SER A 3 1.58 28.96 7.39
N GLU A 4 1.64 29.35 8.66
CA GLU A 4 1.30 28.52 9.82
C GLU A 4 -0.21 28.68 10.08
N TYR A 5 -0.91 27.60 10.45
CA TYR A 5 -2.37 27.62 10.58
C TYR A 5 -2.85 26.91 11.84
N PHE A 6 -3.94 27.41 12.38
CA PHE A 6 -4.71 26.78 13.44
C PHE A 6 -6.14 26.56 12.97
N ALA A 7 -6.80 25.49 13.41
CA ALA A 7 -8.23 25.31 13.19
C ALA A 7 -8.95 24.59 14.33
N TYR A 8 -10.25 24.83 14.41
CA TYR A 8 -11.19 23.88 14.99
C TYR A 8 -11.71 22.95 13.90
N ARG A 9 -11.90 21.67 14.20
CA ARG A 9 -12.64 20.74 13.33
C ARG A 9 -13.91 20.27 14.01
N TYR A 10 -15.03 20.45 13.34
CA TYR A 10 -16.35 20.04 13.82
C TYR A 10 -17.28 19.71 12.66
N LYS A 11 -18.04 18.62 12.77
CA LYS A 11 -18.89 18.05 11.70
C LYS A 11 -18.13 17.91 10.36
N LYS A 12 -16.88 17.47 10.43
CA LYS A 12 -15.93 17.31 9.30
C LYS A 12 -15.58 18.62 8.58
N LYS A 13 -15.86 19.79 9.17
CA LYS A 13 -15.50 21.12 8.66
C LYS A 13 -14.33 21.67 9.45
N TYR A 14 -13.38 22.30 8.76
CA TYR A 14 -12.29 23.03 9.38
C TYR A 14 -12.61 24.52 9.41
N TYR A 15 -12.53 25.11 10.59
CA TYR A 15 -12.65 26.54 10.85
C TYR A 15 -11.24 27.08 11.05
N ARG A 16 -10.60 27.52 9.96
CA ARG A 16 -9.15 27.76 9.90
C ARG A 16 -8.80 29.23 10.06
N GLN A 17 -7.78 29.51 10.85
CA GLN A 17 -7.20 30.84 11.04
C GLN A 17 -5.69 30.81 10.80
N TYR A 18 -5.15 31.91 10.28
CA TYR A 18 -3.72 32.10 10.08
C TYR A 18 -3.02 32.36 11.43
N LEU A 19 -1.88 31.70 11.66
CA LEU A 19 -1.02 31.96 12.81
C LEU A 19 0.09 32.93 12.41
N THR A 20 0.10 34.12 13.03
CA THR A 20 1.14 35.13 12.82
C THR A 20 2.39 34.85 13.64
N GLY A 21 3.36 34.13 13.07
CA GLY A 21 4.72 33.95 13.60
C GLY A 21 4.84 33.07 14.84
N ASN A 22 6.01 32.43 14.96
CA ASN A 22 6.42 31.54 16.06
C ASN A 22 5.37 30.47 16.42
N ALA A 23 4.79 29.79 15.42
CA ALA A 23 3.93 28.64 15.70
C ALA A 23 4.70 27.40 16.14
N SER A 24 5.95 27.54 16.61
CA SER A 24 6.68 26.45 17.23
C SER A 24 5.88 25.85 18.42
N PRO A 25 5.94 24.54 18.64
CA PRO A 25 5.33 23.90 19.79
C PRO A 25 6.08 24.17 21.10
N LEU A 26 7.30 24.71 21.04
CA LEU A 26 8.16 24.99 22.20
C LEU A 26 7.55 26.06 23.14
N GLU A 27 8.04 26.14 24.37
CA GLU A 27 7.63 27.10 25.42
C GLU A 27 7.47 28.56 24.96
N GLN A 28 8.27 29.01 23.99
CA GLN A 28 8.18 30.38 23.47
C GLN A 28 7.22 30.53 22.29
N GLY A 29 6.77 29.42 21.69
CA GLY A 29 5.89 29.39 20.53
C GLY A 29 4.42 29.16 20.87
N LYS A 30 3.57 29.25 19.85
CA LYS A 30 2.10 29.21 20.02
C LYS A 30 1.53 27.83 20.30
N GLY A 31 2.28 26.74 20.11
CA GLY A 31 1.71 25.39 20.29
C GLY A 31 1.29 25.08 21.72
N GLN A 32 2.10 25.45 22.73
CA GLN A 32 1.70 25.30 24.14
C GLN A 32 0.48 26.16 24.46
N GLN A 33 0.46 27.42 23.99
CA GLN A 33 -0.68 28.32 24.19
C GLN A 33 -1.98 27.74 23.61
N LEU A 34 -1.91 27.14 22.42
CA LEU A 34 -3.05 26.48 21.79
C LEU A 34 -3.49 25.20 22.53
N ALA A 35 -2.54 24.44 23.08
CA ALA A 35 -2.85 23.29 23.94
C ALA A 35 -3.52 23.72 25.25
N ASP A 36 -3.11 24.85 25.82
CA ASP A 36 -3.70 25.43 27.04
C ASP A 36 -5.12 25.97 26.80
N MET A 37 -5.46 26.36 25.57
CA MET A 37 -6.82 26.78 25.17
C MET A 37 -7.81 25.62 25.08
N VAL A 38 -7.36 24.36 25.13
CA VAL A 38 -8.24 23.19 25.13
C VAL A 38 -8.81 23.02 26.53
N PRO A 39 -10.15 23.15 26.70
CA PRO A 39 -10.77 22.91 27.99
C PRO A 39 -10.49 21.47 28.44
N ARG A 40 -10.00 21.29 29.67
CA ARG A 40 -9.75 19.96 30.22
C ARG A 40 -11.02 19.30 30.78
N ASP A 41 -12.07 20.09 30.99
CA ASP A 41 -13.40 19.60 31.32
C ASP A 41 -14.18 19.21 30.05
N PRO A 42 -14.62 17.95 29.92
CA PRO A 42 -15.44 17.48 28.80
C PRO A 42 -16.72 18.30 28.56
N MET A 43 -17.34 18.85 29.62
CA MET A 43 -18.56 19.65 29.49
C MET A 43 -18.27 21.02 28.85
N ALA A 44 -17.18 21.68 29.26
CA ALA A 44 -16.69 22.90 28.62
C ALA A 44 -16.27 22.67 27.15
N LEU A 45 -15.71 21.50 26.84
CA LEU A 45 -15.36 21.07 25.48
C LEU A 45 -16.60 20.97 24.58
N LYS A 46 -17.68 20.39 25.11
CA LYS A 46 -18.99 20.33 24.43
C LYS A 46 -19.61 21.71 24.23
N GLY A 47 -19.52 22.59 25.25
CA GLY A 47 -19.99 23.97 25.15
C GLY A 47 -19.29 24.75 24.02
N LYS A 48 -17.97 24.59 23.89
CA LYS A 48 -17.17 25.22 22.84
C LYS A 48 -17.54 24.73 21.43
N ALA A 49 -17.90 23.46 21.29
CA ALA A 49 -18.40 22.91 20.02
C ALA A 49 -19.71 23.57 19.58
N THR A 50 -20.63 23.77 20.53
CA THR A 50 -21.92 24.45 20.29
C THR A 50 -21.72 25.93 19.96
N GLU A 51 -20.83 26.62 20.67
CA GLU A 51 -20.49 28.02 20.40
C GLU A 51 -19.98 28.21 18.95
N ILE A 52 -19.03 27.38 18.51
CA ILE A 52 -18.50 27.43 17.14
C ILE A 52 -19.62 27.18 16.12
N HIS A 53 -20.54 26.27 16.43
CA HIS A 53 -21.65 25.92 15.55
C HIS A 53 -22.68 27.05 15.40
N ASP A 54 -23.15 27.60 16.52
CA ASP A 54 -24.22 28.59 16.55
C ASP A 54 -23.78 29.91 15.94
N THR A 55 -22.50 30.27 16.09
CA THR A 55 -21.97 31.51 15.53
C THR A 55 -21.85 31.50 13.99
N HIS A 56 -21.99 30.34 13.33
CA HIS A 56 -21.72 30.18 11.89
C HIS A 56 -22.88 29.55 11.08
N HIS A 57 -24.10 29.51 11.64
CA HIS A 57 -25.24 28.79 11.06
C HIS A 57 -26.17 29.61 10.15
N GLY A 58 -25.69 30.67 9.49
CA GLY A 58 -26.40 31.26 8.35
C GLY A 58 -26.42 30.28 7.17
N GLU A 59 -27.56 30.11 6.49
CA GLU A 59 -27.70 29.18 5.35
C GLU A 59 -26.66 29.47 4.25
N ILE A 60 -25.76 28.51 4.02
CA ILE A 60 -24.74 28.59 2.96
C ILE A 60 -25.23 27.79 1.75
N GLY A 61 -25.81 28.50 0.77
CA GLY A 61 -25.61 28.14 -0.63
C GLY A 61 -24.11 28.19 -0.92
N ARG A 62 -23.58 27.24 -1.72
CA ARG A 62 -22.15 27.21 -2.10
C ARG A 62 -21.67 28.63 -2.43
N PRO A 63 -20.74 29.23 -1.66
CA PRO A 63 -20.30 30.57 -1.98
C PRO A 63 -19.33 30.48 -3.15
N ASP A 64 -19.67 31.25 -4.17
CA ASP A 64 -18.78 31.72 -5.22
C ASP A 64 -17.57 32.40 -4.57
N ASP A 65 -16.40 32.14 -5.14
CA ASP A 65 -15.08 32.57 -4.71
C ASP A 65 -14.95 34.10 -4.75
N GLY A 66 -15.47 34.78 -3.72
CA GLY A 66 -15.45 36.23 -3.71
C GLY A 66 -15.82 36.85 -2.37
N VAL A 67 -14.81 37.43 -1.73
CA VAL A 67 -14.81 38.69 -0.95
C VAL A 67 -16.01 38.86 0.02
N ASN A 68 -15.72 38.76 1.33
CA ASN A 68 -16.55 39.04 2.52
C ASN A 68 -16.89 37.82 3.42
N ALA A 69 -15.91 36.95 3.72
CA ALA A 69 -16.06 35.87 4.70
C ALA A 69 -15.69 36.25 6.15
N ASP A 70 -15.51 37.56 6.42
CA ASP A 70 -14.95 38.05 7.68
C ASP A 70 -16.00 38.75 8.53
N ASP A 71 -16.61 38.01 9.45
CA ASP A 71 -17.16 38.59 10.69
C ASP A 71 -16.56 37.94 11.96
N LEU A 72 -15.72 36.89 11.83
CA LEU A 72 -14.98 36.23 12.95
C LEU A 72 -13.52 35.83 12.62
N GLY A 73 -13.03 36.10 11.41
CA GLY A 73 -11.63 35.85 11.00
C GLY A 73 -11.26 34.37 10.75
N TYR A 74 -12.23 33.45 10.67
CA TYR A 74 -12.02 32.05 10.30
C TYR A 74 -12.45 31.77 8.86
N ARG A 75 -11.56 31.16 8.09
CA ARG A 75 -11.88 30.61 6.76
C ARG A 75 -12.37 29.18 6.89
N ILE A 76 -13.61 28.92 6.49
CA ILE A 76 -14.18 27.57 6.47
C ILE A 76 -13.63 26.80 5.27
N THR A 77 -13.17 25.57 5.51
CA THR A 77 -12.75 24.65 4.45
C THR A 77 -13.13 23.21 4.78
N TYR A 78 -13.38 22.42 3.74
CA TYR A 78 -13.58 20.96 3.83
C TYR A 78 -12.31 20.20 3.49
N ASP A 79 -11.35 20.90 2.88
CA ASP A 79 -10.05 20.37 2.51
C ASP A 79 -9.14 20.27 3.74
N ASN A 80 -8.45 19.15 3.86
CA ASN A 80 -7.48 18.87 4.92
C ASN A 80 -6.03 18.95 4.42
N GLU A 81 -5.77 19.18 3.12
CA GLU A 81 -4.42 19.23 2.55
C GLU A 81 -3.51 20.22 3.28
N TRP A 82 -4.07 21.37 3.68
CA TRP A 82 -3.36 22.42 4.41
C TRP A 82 -2.84 21.98 5.78
N VAL A 83 -3.41 20.94 6.39
CA VAL A 83 -2.98 20.43 7.70
C VAL A 83 -1.62 19.71 7.55
N PHE A 84 -1.30 19.19 6.37
CA PHE A 84 -0.12 18.38 6.13
C PHE A 84 1.00 19.20 5.50
N ILE A 85 1.78 19.89 6.34
CA ILE A 85 2.92 20.66 5.85
C ILE A 85 4.16 19.77 5.71
N ASP A 86 4.79 19.83 4.55
CA ASP A 86 6.09 19.21 4.27
C ASP A 86 7.20 20.19 4.70
N GLY A 87 7.99 19.82 5.72
CA GLY A 87 9.13 20.59 6.22
C GLY A 87 9.23 20.70 7.74
N SER A 88 10.47 20.72 8.25
CA SER A 88 10.81 20.70 9.69
C SER A 88 10.58 22.03 10.43
N SER A 89 10.12 23.08 9.75
CA SER A 89 10.03 24.44 10.30
C SER A 89 8.63 25.04 10.28
N LYS A 90 7.60 24.25 9.96
CA LYS A 90 6.22 24.72 9.83
C LYS A 90 5.29 23.88 10.67
N TRP A 91 4.29 24.56 11.25
CA TRP A 91 3.40 23.96 12.22
C TRP A 91 1.93 24.26 11.89
N THR A 92 1.13 23.21 11.93
CA THR A 92 -0.33 23.30 11.93
C THR A 92 -0.90 22.65 13.18
N TYR A 93 -1.99 23.22 13.66
CA TYR A 93 -2.68 22.75 14.85
C TYR A 93 -4.17 22.62 14.54
N VAL A 94 -4.76 21.48 14.92
CA VAL A 94 -6.21 21.28 14.83
C VAL A 94 -6.74 20.81 16.18
N ILE A 95 -7.66 21.57 16.77
CA ILE A 95 -8.51 21.06 17.85
C ILE A 95 -9.68 20.35 17.18
N ASP A 96 -9.58 19.03 17.08
CA ASP A 96 -10.54 18.16 16.42
C ASP A 96 -11.60 17.69 17.40
N LEU A 97 -12.75 18.35 17.36
CA LEU A 97 -13.88 18.08 18.24
C LEU A 97 -14.65 16.83 17.79
N ASP A 98 -14.54 16.42 16.52
CA ASP A 98 -15.18 15.21 16.01
C ASP A 98 -14.48 13.95 16.52
N ASN A 99 -13.15 14.00 16.61
CA ASN A 99 -12.31 12.89 17.06
C ASN A 99 -11.80 13.03 18.50
N LEU A 100 -12.16 14.12 19.19
CA LEU A 100 -11.62 14.50 20.50
C LEU A 100 -10.07 14.49 20.52
N ALA A 101 -9.45 15.03 19.46
CA ALA A 101 -8.00 15.01 19.28
C ALA A 101 -7.39 16.41 19.05
N PHE A 102 -6.25 16.70 19.68
CA PHE A 102 -5.36 17.78 19.29
C PHE A 102 -4.36 17.26 18.27
N THR A 103 -4.45 17.75 17.05
CA THR A 103 -3.63 17.26 15.94
C THR A 103 -2.54 18.27 15.57
N ILE A 104 -1.30 17.80 15.44
CA ILE A 104 -0.15 18.58 15.01
C ILE A 104 0.32 18.06 13.66
N ASN A 105 0.47 18.94 12.67
CA ASN A 105 0.94 18.62 11.31
C ASN A 105 0.18 17.46 10.64
N GLY A 106 -1.08 17.26 11.06
CA GLY A 106 -1.98 16.23 10.52
C GLY A 106 -1.61 14.78 10.84
N THR A 107 -0.48 14.52 11.50
CA THR A 107 0.09 13.17 11.67
C THR A 107 0.32 12.79 13.14
N ARG A 108 0.09 13.71 14.06
CA ARG A 108 0.28 13.51 15.49
C ARG A 108 -1.00 13.87 16.20
N HIS A 109 -1.66 12.87 16.78
CA HIS A 109 -2.96 13.03 17.40
C HIS A 109 -2.87 12.77 18.90
N LEU A 110 -3.08 13.82 19.68
CA LEU A 110 -3.15 13.75 21.13
C LEU A 110 -4.61 13.76 21.57
N ARG A 111 -4.97 13.04 22.62
CA ARG A 111 -6.34 13.10 23.15
C ARG A 111 -6.58 14.46 23.81
N LEU A 112 -7.69 15.13 23.48
CA LEU A 112 -8.03 16.42 24.09
C LEU A 112 -8.26 16.30 25.61
N ASP A 113 -8.84 15.19 26.05
CA ASP A 113 -9.15 14.93 27.47
C ASP A 113 -7.92 14.59 28.33
N SER A 114 -6.79 14.30 27.68
CA SER A 114 -5.57 13.83 28.33
C SER A 114 -4.34 14.55 27.79
N LEU A 115 -4.45 15.80 27.31
CA LEU A 115 -3.28 16.53 26.83
C LEU A 115 -2.20 16.63 27.93
N PRO A 116 -0.90 16.54 27.60
CA PRO A 116 0.14 16.82 28.58
C PRO A 116 0.06 18.27 29.08
N SER A 117 0.62 18.52 30.26
CA SER A 117 0.71 19.88 30.83
C SER A 117 1.82 20.70 30.16
N ASP A 118 2.86 20.03 29.66
CA ASP A 118 3.97 20.63 28.92
C ASP A 118 4.19 19.88 27.60
N MET A 119 4.20 20.62 26.50
CA MET A 119 4.44 20.12 25.15
C MET A 119 5.93 19.91 24.85
N ASN A 120 6.87 20.41 25.66
CA ASN A 120 8.31 20.17 25.49
C ASN A 120 8.66 18.67 25.55
N ASP A 121 7.99 17.92 26.43
CA ASP A 121 8.12 16.45 26.53
C ASP A 121 7.75 15.76 25.20
N TYR A 122 6.96 16.42 24.36
CA TYR A 122 6.54 15.93 23.05
C TYR A 122 7.51 16.31 21.92
N ILE A 123 8.34 17.35 22.09
CA ILE A 123 9.14 17.92 20.97
C ILE A 123 10.51 17.26 20.80
N ASN A 124 11.07 16.67 21.87
CA ASN A 124 12.26 15.82 21.77
C ASN A 124 12.07 14.60 20.82
N PHE A 125 10.84 14.37 20.38
CA PHE A 125 10.42 13.41 19.36
C PHE A 125 10.71 13.84 17.91
N PHE A 126 10.78 15.14 17.61
CA PHE A 126 10.96 15.62 16.22
C PHE A 126 12.40 15.49 15.70
N GLY A 127 13.39 15.23 16.57
CA GLY A 127 14.81 15.35 16.22
C GLY A 127 15.73 14.18 16.63
N SER A 128 15.25 13.10 17.25
CA SER A 128 16.15 11.98 17.58
C SER A 128 15.47 10.61 17.55
N SER A 129 16.11 9.69 16.84
CA SER A 129 15.79 8.26 16.84
C SER A 129 15.83 7.69 18.26
N ASP A 130 14.75 7.00 18.62
CA ASP A 130 14.65 5.95 19.66
C ASP A 130 14.62 6.28 21.16
N LYS A 131 14.71 7.53 21.63
CA LYS A 131 14.83 7.77 23.10
C LYS A 131 13.61 8.29 23.86
N PHE A 132 12.55 8.77 23.21
CA PHE A 132 11.38 9.29 23.94
C PHE A 132 10.07 8.65 23.43
N LYS A 133 9.59 7.64 24.17
CA LYS A 133 8.23 7.11 23.99
C LYS A 133 7.25 8.04 24.67
N VAL A 134 6.47 8.78 23.88
CA VAL A 134 5.26 9.45 24.39
C VAL A 134 4.41 8.39 25.08
N ASN A 135 3.96 8.70 26.30
CA ASN A 135 3.09 7.79 27.03
C ASN A 135 1.81 7.56 26.21
N CYS A 136 1.50 6.30 25.89
CA CYS A 136 0.35 5.93 25.06
C CYS A 136 -0.98 6.48 25.59
N LYS A 137 -1.07 6.79 26.90
CA LYS A 137 -2.24 7.45 27.50
C LYS A 137 -2.59 8.81 26.86
N TYR A 138 -1.62 9.46 26.21
CA TYR A 138 -1.79 10.76 25.56
C TYR A 138 -2.16 10.65 24.08
N LEU A 139 -1.94 9.49 23.45
CA LEU A 139 -2.16 9.30 22.02
C LEU A 139 -3.61 8.96 21.73
N CYS A 140 -4.12 9.50 20.62
CA CYS A 140 -5.43 9.14 20.09
C CYS A 140 -5.24 8.17 18.91
N ASP A 141 -5.48 6.88 19.16
CA ASP A 141 -5.23 5.81 18.19
C ASP A 141 -6.24 5.77 17.03
N LYS A 142 -7.35 6.52 17.13
CA LYS A 142 -8.44 6.51 16.15
C LYS A 142 -8.90 7.94 15.86
N VAL A 143 -8.35 8.52 14.80
CA VAL A 143 -8.77 9.83 14.29
C VAL A 143 -9.20 9.67 12.83
N ASP A 144 -10.47 9.94 12.53
CA ASP A 144 -10.96 10.00 11.16
C ASP A 144 -10.55 11.34 10.53
N VAL A 145 -9.33 11.42 10.01
CA VAL A 145 -8.80 12.56 9.24
C VAL A 145 -8.87 12.33 7.72
N TRP A 146 -9.53 11.26 7.28
CA TRP A 146 -9.67 10.98 5.85
C TRP A 146 -10.46 12.09 5.15
N PRO A 147 -10.04 12.49 3.93
CA PRO A 147 -10.83 13.41 3.15
C PRO A 147 -12.21 12.79 2.83
N PRO A 148 -13.26 13.62 2.67
CA PRO A 148 -14.54 13.12 2.23
C PRO A 148 -14.43 12.46 0.84
N PRO A 149 -15.31 11.49 0.52
CA PRO A 149 -15.35 10.91 -0.83
C PRO A 149 -15.47 11.98 -1.90
N LYS A 150 -14.63 11.90 -2.94
CA LYS A 150 -14.67 12.81 -4.09
C LYS A 150 -15.79 12.47 -5.11
N PHE A 151 -16.69 11.55 -4.75
CA PHE A 151 -17.79 11.07 -5.59
C PHE A 151 -19.12 11.18 -4.85
N ASN A 152 -20.22 11.23 -5.60
CA ASN A 152 -21.57 11.24 -5.02
C ASN A 152 -21.88 9.87 -4.39
N THR A 153 -21.95 9.83 -3.06
CA THR A 153 -22.14 8.61 -2.28
C THR A 153 -23.51 7.96 -2.50
N GLU A 154 -24.58 8.76 -2.61
CA GLU A 154 -25.95 8.29 -2.83
C GLU A 154 -26.13 7.69 -4.23
N GLU A 155 -25.58 8.36 -5.25
CA GLU A 155 -25.60 7.85 -6.61
C GLU A 155 -24.75 6.58 -6.74
N CYS A 156 -23.57 6.55 -6.11
CA CYS A 156 -22.71 5.39 -6.07
C CYS A 156 -23.41 4.19 -5.42
N GLN A 157 -24.08 4.40 -4.29
CA GLN A 157 -24.81 3.35 -3.59
C GLN A 157 -25.92 2.77 -4.47
N ARG A 158 -26.71 3.63 -5.14
CA ARG A 158 -27.75 3.19 -6.09
C ARG A 158 -27.17 2.34 -7.22
N ARG A 159 -26.08 2.80 -7.86
CA ARG A 159 -25.42 2.07 -8.95
C ARG A 159 -24.88 0.71 -8.49
N TYR A 160 -24.35 0.63 -7.27
CA TYR A 160 -23.90 -0.63 -6.68
C TYR A 160 -25.08 -1.57 -6.40
N GLU A 161 -26.18 -1.09 -5.84
CA GLU A 161 -27.39 -1.89 -5.58
C GLU A 161 -28.02 -2.43 -6.86
N ASP A 162 -28.00 -1.66 -7.96
CA ASP A 162 -28.47 -2.07 -9.28
C ASP A 162 -27.70 -3.29 -9.84
N LEU A 163 -26.44 -3.49 -9.41
CA LEU A 163 -25.67 -4.69 -9.77
C LEU A 163 -26.18 -5.96 -9.10
N ARG A 164 -26.99 -5.83 -8.03
CA ARG A 164 -27.43 -6.91 -7.13
C ARG A 164 -26.26 -7.79 -6.68
N PRO A 165 -25.21 -7.20 -6.09
CA PRO A 165 -23.99 -7.92 -5.75
C PRO A 165 -24.26 -8.89 -4.60
N MET A 166 -23.65 -10.07 -4.68
CA MET A 166 -23.65 -11.05 -3.60
C MET A 166 -22.31 -10.98 -2.86
N VAL A 167 -22.36 -10.60 -1.58
CA VAL A 167 -21.18 -10.69 -0.70
C VAL A 167 -21.02 -12.15 -0.28
N VAL A 168 -19.93 -12.77 -0.71
CA VAL A 168 -19.66 -14.20 -0.53
C VAL A 168 -18.51 -14.38 0.48
N PRO A 169 -18.68 -15.18 1.54
CA PRO A 169 -17.64 -15.39 2.55
C PRO A 169 -16.41 -16.07 1.94
N THR A 170 -15.22 -15.78 2.49
CA THR A 170 -13.93 -16.24 1.92
C THR A 170 -13.82 -17.77 1.80
N THR A 171 -14.48 -18.53 2.66
CA THR A 171 -14.52 -20.00 2.62
C THR A 171 -15.09 -20.54 1.31
N GLU A 172 -16.02 -19.83 0.69
CA GLU A 172 -16.61 -20.21 -0.59
C GLU A 172 -15.69 -19.88 -1.78
N TRP A 173 -14.66 -19.04 -1.61
CA TRP A 173 -13.69 -18.71 -2.66
C TRP A 173 -12.62 -19.81 -2.87
N GLY A 174 -12.72 -20.91 -2.12
CA GLY A 174 -11.82 -22.06 -2.23
C GLY A 174 -10.41 -21.74 -1.74
N ILE A 175 -10.25 -20.89 -0.72
CA ILE A 175 -8.94 -20.62 -0.12
C ILE A 175 -8.25 -21.93 0.30
N LEU A 176 -6.93 -22.00 0.11
CA LEU A 176 -6.13 -23.14 0.51
C LEU A 176 -5.70 -22.98 1.98
N THR A 177 -5.63 -24.10 2.70
CA THR A 177 -5.01 -24.16 4.02
C THR A 177 -3.48 -24.11 3.90
N TRP A 178 -2.80 -23.76 4.98
CA TRP A 178 -1.34 -23.67 4.99
C TRP A 178 -0.65 -24.97 4.56
N ASP A 179 -1.18 -26.13 4.97
CA ASP A 179 -0.57 -27.42 4.66
C ASP A 179 -0.74 -27.81 3.18
N GLU A 180 -1.80 -27.32 2.53
CA GLU A 180 -2.05 -27.50 1.09
C GLU A 180 -1.19 -26.58 0.20
N LEU A 181 -0.57 -25.54 0.78
CA LEU A 181 0.29 -24.64 0.02
C LEU A 181 1.62 -25.30 -0.36
N SER A 182 1.98 -25.11 -1.62
CA SER A 182 3.33 -25.41 -2.13
C SER A 182 4.39 -24.52 -1.49
N PHE A 183 5.65 -24.93 -1.63
CA PHE A 183 6.78 -24.16 -1.10
C PHE A 183 6.82 -22.72 -1.64
N SER A 184 6.60 -22.50 -2.94
CA SER A 184 6.63 -21.15 -3.52
C SER A 184 5.49 -20.26 -3.06
N GLN A 185 4.32 -20.82 -2.77
CA GLN A 185 3.19 -20.09 -2.18
C GLN A 185 3.46 -19.71 -0.72
N LYS A 186 4.02 -20.64 0.08
CA LYS A 186 4.47 -20.34 1.45
C LYS A 186 5.54 -19.25 1.43
N PHE A 187 6.48 -19.35 0.49
CA PHE A 187 7.53 -18.36 0.30
C PHE A 187 6.99 -16.98 -0.08
N SER A 188 6.04 -16.88 -1.03
CA SER A 188 5.43 -15.59 -1.40
C SER A 188 4.67 -14.94 -0.24
N ILE A 189 3.98 -15.73 0.58
CA ILE A 189 3.31 -15.22 1.79
C ILE A 189 4.33 -14.62 2.76
N GLU A 190 5.40 -15.35 3.04
CA GLU A 190 6.46 -14.92 3.97
C GLU A 190 7.19 -13.67 3.46
N LEU A 191 7.51 -13.65 2.16
CA LEU A 191 8.06 -12.46 1.50
C LEU A 191 7.12 -11.27 1.63
N THR A 192 5.82 -11.47 1.39
CA THR A 192 4.91 -10.33 1.43
C THR A 192 4.68 -9.84 2.85
N ASN A 193 4.75 -10.71 3.87
CA ASN A 193 4.71 -10.29 5.27
C ASN A 193 5.91 -9.38 5.60
N PHE A 194 7.10 -9.75 5.11
CA PHE A 194 8.29 -8.91 5.20
C PHE A 194 8.09 -7.56 4.48
N ILE A 195 7.65 -7.58 3.21
CA ILE A 195 7.43 -6.36 2.42
C ILE A 195 6.37 -5.44 3.03
N ILE A 196 5.23 -5.96 3.49
CA ILE A 196 4.21 -5.16 4.15
C ILE A 196 4.80 -4.48 5.39
N HIS A 197 5.52 -5.22 6.23
CA HIS A 197 6.10 -4.67 7.44
C HIS A 197 7.10 -3.55 7.14
N GLU A 198 8.07 -3.80 6.24
CA GLU A 198 9.13 -2.84 5.94
C GLU A 198 8.62 -1.63 5.14
N MET A 199 7.81 -1.86 4.10
CA MET A 199 7.35 -0.78 3.22
C MET A 199 6.26 0.08 3.87
N ALA A 200 5.40 -0.50 4.72
CA ALA A 200 4.43 0.30 5.46
C ALA A 200 5.13 1.30 6.40
N GLN A 201 6.26 0.90 6.99
CA GLN A 201 7.09 1.80 7.80
C GLN A 201 7.82 2.84 6.93
N ILE A 202 8.50 2.40 5.87
CA ILE A 202 9.26 3.32 4.99
C ILE A 202 8.38 4.41 4.38
N PHE A 203 7.22 4.01 3.86
CA PHE A 203 6.31 4.96 3.23
C PHE A 203 5.29 5.56 4.20
N ASN A 204 5.36 5.23 5.50
CA ASN A 204 4.42 5.74 6.50
C ASN A 204 2.95 5.50 6.10
N MET A 205 2.61 4.28 5.66
CA MET A 205 1.28 3.95 5.09
C MET A 205 0.12 4.11 6.09
N ASP A 206 0.39 4.15 7.40
CA ASP A 206 -0.59 4.52 8.44
C ASP A 206 -1.14 5.95 8.23
N TYR A 207 -0.38 6.78 7.50
CA TYR A 207 -0.68 8.16 7.14
C TYR A 207 -1.04 8.29 5.66
N ALA A 208 -1.55 7.25 5.00
CA ALA A 208 -1.88 7.31 3.58
C ALA A 208 -2.97 8.33 3.21
N TYR A 209 -3.66 8.94 4.19
CA TYR A 209 -4.52 10.11 3.96
C TYR A 209 -3.73 11.40 3.66
N VAL A 210 -2.42 11.43 3.93
CA VAL A 210 -1.54 12.58 3.71
C VAL A 210 -1.14 12.68 2.23
N PRO A 211 -1.34 13.83 1.55
CA PRO A 211 -1.13 13.96 0.10
C PRO A 211 0.27 13.57 -0.40
N HIS A 212 1.34 13.96 0.32
CA HIS A 212 2.71 13.59 -0.09
C HIS A 212 3.03 12.11 0.15
N ILE A 213 2.27 11.42 1.00
CA ILE A 213 2.37 9.95 1.19
C ILE A 213 1.55 9.23 0.13
N GLN A 214 0.41 9.78 -0.28
CA GLN A 214 -0.44 9.20 -1.33
C GLN A 214 0.33 8.89 -2.62
N ARG A 215 1.34 9.69 -2.95
CA ARG A 215 2.21 9.45 -4.12
C ARG A 215 2.93 8.10 -4.10
N HIS A 216 3.09 7.47 -2.93
CA HIS A 216 3.78 6.20 -2.77
C HIS A 216 2.84 4.98 -2.76
N ILE A 217 1.52 5.19 -2.77
CA ILE A 217 0.53 4.11 -2.65
C ILE A 217 0.59 3.15 -3.83
N GLY A 218 0.67 3.67 -5.05
CA GLY A 218 0.75 2.83 -6.25
C GLY A 218 1.95 1.89 -6.18
N ARG A 219 3.11 2.43 -5.78
CA ARG A 219 4.33 1.64 -5.55
C ARG A 219 4.15 0.59 -4.45
N PHE A 220 3.62 1.00 -3.29
CA PHE A 220 3.37 0.09 -2.17
C PHE A 220 2.46 -1.08 -2.59
N CYS A 221 1.31 -0.79 -3.19
CA CYS A 221 0.36 -1.82 -3.63
C CYS A 221 0.95 -2.70 -4.74
N TRP A 222 1.76 -2.15 -5.65
CA TRP A 222 2.45 -2.91 -6.68
C TRP A 222 3.49 -3.87 -6.11
N ASP A 223 4.29 -3.42 -5.15
CA ASP A 223 5.32 -4.24 -4.49
C ASP A 223 4.66 -5.37 -3.70
N VAL A 224 3.58 -5.07 -2.97
CA VAL A 224 2.76 -6.07 -2.26
C VAL A 224 2.16 -7.07 -3.24
N LEU A 225 1.61 -6.61 -4.37
CA LEU A 225 1.05 -7.48 -5.39
C LEU A 225 2.12 -8.41 -5.97
N CYS A 226 3.29 -7.88 -6.37
CA CYS A 226 4.39 -8.64 -6.92
C CYS A 226 4.89 -9.70 -5.93
N ALA A 227 5.08 -9.34 -4.67
CA ALA A 227 5.49 -10.27 -3.62
C ALA A 227 4.46 -11.38 -3.37
N CYS A 228 3.17 -11.13 -3.61
CA CYS A 228 2.11 -12.14 -3.51
C CYS A 228 2.10 -13.14 -4.67
N ILE A 229 2.82 -12.89 -5.77
CA ILE A 229 2.84 -13.76 -6.93
C ILE A 229 3.82 -14.92 -6.68
N PRO A 230 3.36 -16.17 -6.54
CA PRO A 230 4.27 -17.28 -6.27
C PRO A 230 5.24 -17.50 -7.43
N ALA A 231 6.50 -17.73 -7.05
CA ALA A 231 7.63 -17.91 -7.95
C ALA A 231 7.80 -16.80 -8.99
N LEU A 232 7.34 -15.59 -8.68
CA LEU A 232 7.79 -14.42 -9.41
C LEU A 232 9.31 -14.30 -9.19
N PRO A 233 10.13 -14.26 -10.25
CA PRO A 233 11.56 -14.08 -10.10
C PRO A 233 11.82 -12.76 -9.40
N ILE A 234 12.70 -12.78 -8.40
CA ILE A 234 13.16 -11.55 -7.77
C ILE A 234 14.56 -11.23 -8.25
N VAL A 235 14.76 -10.01 -8.75
CA VAL A 235 16.01 -9.55 -9.37
C VAL A 235 16.55 -8.34 -8.63
N GLU A 236 17.88 -8.19 -8.61
CA GLU A 236 18.51 -6.94 -8.20
C GLU A 236 18.41 -5.91 -9.33
N GLU A 237 18.41 -4.62 -8.98
CA GLU A 237 18.31 -3.54 -9.97
C GLU A 237 19.47 -3.57 -10.98
N SER A 238 20.69 -3.86 -10.52
CA SER A 238 21.87 -4.01 -11.37
C SER A 238 21.73 -5.14 -12.40
N ASP A 239 20.93 -6.17 -12.09
CA ASP A 239 20.66 -7.25 -13.04
C ASP A 239 19.72 -6.78 -14.15
N ILE A 240 18.84 -5.80 -13.92
CA ILE A 240 17.88 -5.34 -14.95
C ILE A 240 18.58 -4.63 -16.09
N GLU A 241 19.52 -3.74 -15.77
CA GLU A 241 20.35 -3.03 -16.75
C GLU A 241 21.14 -4.01 -17.62
N MET A 242 21.69 -5.06 -17.00
CA MET A 242 22.44 -6.10 -17.70
C MET A 242 21.54 -7.02 -18.55
N LEU A 243 20.31 -7.28 -18.11
CA LEU A 243 19.43 -8.28 -18.72
C LEU A 243 18.51 -7.74 -19.83
N GLY A 244 18.44 -6.41 -20.04
CA GLY A 244 17.67 -5.81 -21.13
C GLY A 244 16.19 -6.24 -21.17
N LEU A 245 15.60 -6.52 -20.00
CA LEU A 245 14.26 -7.09 -19.89
C LEU A 245 13.20 -6.10 -20.41
N SER A 246 12.25 -6.59 -21.20
CA SER A 246 11.11 -5.78 -21.65
C SER A 246 10.25 -5.35 -20.44
N PRO A 247 9.71 -4.11 -20.41
CA PRO A 247 8.82 -3.62 -19.35
C PRO A 247 7.56 -4.47 -19.09
N ARG A 248 7.19 -5.36 -20.02
CA ARG A 248 6.04 -6.28 -19.88
C ARG A 248 6.39 -7.57 -19.12
N THR A 249 7.66 -7.74 -18.76
CA THR A 249 8.15 -8.89 -18.01
C THR A 249 7.83 -8.66 -16.54
N LEU A 250 6.87 -9.43 -16.00
CA LEU A 250 6.60 -9.40 -14.57
C LEU A 250 7.80 -10.04 -13.84
N SER A 251 8.54 -9.22 -13.12
CA SER A 251 9.57 -9.58 -12.14
C SER A 251 9.48 -8.61 -10.97
N TYR A 252 9.86 -9.04 -9.76
CA TYR A 252 9.96 -8.15 -8.60
C TYR A 252 11.38 -7.60 -8.51
N VAL A 253 11.51 -6.29 -8.27
CA VAL A 253 12.81 -5.60 -8.23
C VAL A 253 13.16 -5.22 -6.79
N PHE A 254 14.35 -5.60 -6.33
CA PHE A 254 14.84 -5.22 -5.00
C PHE A 254 15.31 -3.76 -4.95
N TYR A 255 14.37 -2.84 -4.74
CA TYR A 255 14.71 -1.44 -4.45
C TYR A 255 15.06 -1.23 -2.99
N GLY A 256 16.29 -0.78 -2.70
CA GLY A 256 16.69 -0.38 -1.33
C GLY A 256 16.93 -1.57 -0.37
N TYR A 257 17.03 -2.79 -0.87
CA TYR A 257 17.38 -3.98 -0.10
C TYR A 257 18.75 -4.51 -0.56
N ARG A 258 19.60 -4.97 0.35
CA ARG A 258 20.82 -5.71 0.00
C ARG A 258 20.69 -7.18 0.38
N LEU A 259 21.02 -8.06 -0.56
CA LEU A 259 21.28 -9.46 -0.25
C LEU A 259 22.65 -9.54 0.46
N ARG A 260 22.66 -10.03 1.69
CA ARG A 260 23.91 -10.41 2.35
C ARG A 260 23.97 -11.93 2.46
N PRO A 261 24.88 -12.60 1.72
CA PRO A 261 25.29 -13.95 2.05
C PRO A 261 25.84 -13.95 3.48
N GLU A 262 25.37 -14.85 4.34
CA GLU A 262 26.02 -15.00 5.64
C GLU A 262 27.35 -15.74 5.48
N ASP A 263 28.44 -15.07 5.86
CA ASP A 263 29.81 -15.56 5.71
C ASP A 263 30.03 -16.90 6.43
N LYS A 264 30.13 -17.99 5.67
CA LYS A 264 30.81 -19.21 6.15
C LYS A 264 32.27 -19.11 5.76
N HIS A 265 33.08 -18.51 6.62
CA HIS A 265 34.55 -18.50 6.60
C HIS A 265 35.24 -18.92 5.28
N ARG A 266 35.61 -17.96 4.40
CA ARG A 266 36.95 -17.87 3.75
C ARG A 266 37.10 -16.66 2.80
N TYR A 267 38.09 -15.82 3.16
CA TYR A 267 39.08 -15.10 2.35
C TYR A 267 38.77 -14.60 0.91
N ARG A 268 38.88 -13.26 0.78
CA ARG A 268 39.42 -12.42 -0.32
C ARG A 268 39.03 -12.74 -1.77
N GLN A 269 38.46 -11.73 -2.44
CA GLN A 269 39.26 -10.77 -3.20
C GLN A 269 38.54 -9.41 -3.33
N SER A 270 39.27 -8.35 -2.97
CA SER A 270 38.95 -6.98 -3.33
C SER A 270 39.19 -6.81 -4.82
N VAL A 271 38.14 -6.53 -5.58
CA VAL A 271 38.29 -5.92 -6.90
C VAL A 271 37.83 -4.48 -6.77
N LYS A 272 38.80 -3.56 -6.76
CA LYS A 272 38.54 -2.16 -7.08
C LYS A 272 38.31 -2.10 -8.59
N HIS A 273 37.13 -1.68 -8.99
CA HIS A 273 36.94 -1.10 -10.31
C HIS A 273 36.80 0.41 -10.13
N ASP A 274 37.91 1.10 -10.36
CA ASP A 274 37.89 2.50 -10.76
C ASP A 274 37.45 2.52 -12.23
N GLY A 275 36.32 3.15 -12.50
CA GLY A 275 35.78 3.30 -13.84
C GLY A 275 34.62 4.27 -13.78
N GLU A 276 34.83 5.47 -14.32
CA GLU A 276 33.81 6.48 -14.54
C GLU A 276 32.63 5.87 -15.31
N HIS A 277 31.50 5.67 -14.64
CA HIS A 277 30.25 5.39 -15.32
C HIS A 277 29.51 6.69 -15.55
N THR A 278 29.34 7.00 -16.83
CA THR A 278 28.36 7.94 -17.35
C THR A 278 27.00 7.51 -16.81
N ARG A 279 26.47 8.32 -15.89
CA ARG A 279 25.17 8.12 -15.25
C ARG A 279 24.09 8.35 -16.31
N VAL A 280 23.58 7.27 -16.91
CA VAL A 280 22.40 7.31 -17.77
C VAL A 280 21.18 7.09 -16.88
N ASP A 281 20.22 8.01 -16.93
CA ASP A 281 18.98 8.08 -16.14
C ASP A 281 18.09 6.84 -16.29
N VAL A 282 18.42 5.75 -15.61
CA VAL A 282 17.48 4.64 -15.31
C VAL A 282 16.68 4.95 -14.04
N ASP A 283 17.20 5.87 -13.20
CA ASP A 283 16.52 6.47 -12.02
C ASP A 283 15.14 7.03 -12.38
N GLU A 284 14.91 7.42 -13.64
CA GLU A 284 13.63 7.96 -14.10
C GLU A 284 12.57 6.87 -14.29
N TRP A 285 12.87 5.63 -14.68
CA TRP A 285 11.87 4.72 -15.27
C TRP A 285 11.02 3.90 -14.28
N ILE A 286 11.61 3.39 -13.21
CA ILE A 286 10.86 2.67 -12.16
C ILE A 286 10.29 3.67 -11.14
N HIS A 287 10.92 4.84 -10.99
CA HIS A 287 10.23 6.04 -10.52
C HIS A 287 9.01 6.32 -11.40
N MET A 288 9.13 6.33 -12.72
CA MET A 288 8.05 6.70 -13.63
C MET A 288 6.89 5.68 -13.61
N TRP A 289 7.06 4.36 -13.42
CA TRP A 289 5.89 3.46 -13.28
C TRP A 289 5.17 3.58 -11.92
N GLY A 290 5.90 3.79 -10.82
CA GLY A 290 5.32 4.03 -9.48
C GLY A 290 4.82 5.46 -9.24
N LEU A 291 5.49 6.48 -9.80
CA LEU A 291 5.12 7.90 -9.75
C LEU A 291 4.13 8.31 -10.85
N MET A 292 4.20 7.79 -12.10
CA MET A 292 3.17 8.10 -13.11
C MET A 292 1.79 7.57 -12.70
N HIS A 293 1.74 6.57 -11.81
CA HIS A 293 0.47 6.07 -11.27
C HIS A 293 -0.22 7.05 -10.31
N PHE A 294 0.50 8.01 -9.70
CA PHE A 294 -0.05 8.85 -8.63
C PHE A 294 0.30 10.35 -8.65
N GLU A 295 1.24 10.85 -9.47
CA GLU A 295 1.35 12.31 -9.69
C GLU A 295 0.06 12.89 -10.30
N ALA A 296 -0.71 12.07 -11.03
CA ALA A 296 -2.04 12.39 -11.55
C ALA A 296 -3.13 12.54 -10.46
N VAL A 297 -2.96 11.93 -9.29
CA VAL A 297 -3.91 12.03 -8.15
C VAL A 297 -3.73 13.37 -7.40
N ARG A 298 -2.58 14.02 -7.55
CA ARG A 298 -2.13 15.16 -6.73
C ARG A 298 -2.64 16.54 -7.20
N ALA A 299 -3.03 16.75 -8.46
CA ALA A 299 -3.00 18.10 -9.02
C ALA A 299 -4.29 18.95 -8.97
N GLY A 300 -5.45 18.39 -8.62
CA GLY A 300 -6.65 19.16 -8.19
C GLY A 300 -7.14 20.36 -9.04
N THR A 301 -6.65 20.57 -10.26
CA THR A 301 -7.01 21.72 -11.11
C THR A 301 -7.18 21.30 -12.58
N PRO A 302 -8.09 21.97 -13.31
CA PRO A 302 -8.59 21.51 -14.59
C PRO A 302 -7.62 21.89 -15.70
N TYR A 303 -6.83 20.92 -16.19
CA TYR A 303 -6.23 21.03 -17.52
C TYR A 303 -6.66 19.87 -18.41
N SER A 304 -7.62 20.25 -19.26
CA SER A 304 -7.89 19.85 -20.63
C SER A 304 -7.53 18.43 -21.09
N ASN A 305 -8.62 17.68 -21.35
CA ASN A 305 -8.80 16.76 -22.47
C ASN A 305 -7.91 15.50 -22.51
N GLY A 306 -8.10 14.63 -21.51
CA GLY A 306 -7.76 13.21 -21.61
C GLY A 306 -8.20 12.45 -20.33
N PRO A 307 -8.88 11.30 -20.41
CA PRO A 307 -9.48 10.65 -19.25
C PRO A 307 -8.50 9.66 -18.58
N PHE A 308 -7.73 10.10 -17.60
CA PHE A 308 -6.76 9.24 -16.90
C PHE A 308 -7.39 8.61 -15.64
N HIS A 309 -8.21 7.59 -15.91
CA HIS A 309 -8.93 6.75 -14.96
C HIS A 309 -8.00 5.89 -14.07
N GLN A 310 -8.52 5.39 -12.94
CA GLN A 310 -8.02 4.18 -12.25
C GLN A 310 -7.47 3.19 -13.27
N GLN A 311 -6.18 2.87 -13.21
CA GLN A 311 -5.56 1.98 -14.18
C GLN A 311 -5.82 0.54 -13.76
N TYR A 312 -6.54 -0.17 -14.62
CA TYR A 312 -6.82 -1.59 -14.45
C TYR A 312 -5.82 -2.40 -15.28
N ILE A 313 -5.17 -3.39 -14.65
CA ILE A 313 -4.16 -4.23 -15.31
C ILE A 313 -4.50 -5.71 -15.18
N TRP A 314 -4.33 -6.46 -16.27
CA TRP A 314 -4.52 -7.91 -16.24
C TRP A 314 -3.24 -8.62 -15.78
N ILE A 315 -3.31 -9.31 -14.63
CA ILE A 315 -2.22 -10.09 -14.07
C ILE A 315 -2.71 -11.50 -13.77
N ARG A 316 -2.04 -12.50 -14.36
CA ARG A 316 -2.35 -13.94 -14.21
C ARG A 316 -3.86 -14.27 -14.38
N GLY A 317 -4.55 -13.54 -15.25
CA GLY A 317 -5.97 -13.75 -15.55
C GLY A 317 -6.95 -13.07 -14.58
N CYS A 318 -6.45 -12.20 -13.69
CA CYS A 318 -7.24 -11.33 -12.84
C CYS A 318 -7.06 -9.86 -13.25
N LEU A 319 -8.13 -9.07 -13.21
CA LEU A 319 -8.08 -7.62 -13.42
C LEU A 319 -7.76 -6.93 -12.10
N VAL A 320 -6.63 -6.24 -12.00
CA VAL A 320 -6.14 -5.64 -10.76
C VAL A 320 -6.27 -4.14 -10.82
N THR A 321 -6.68 -3.52 -9.72
CA THR A 321 -6.65 -2.06 -9.50
C THR A 321 -6.21 -1.75 -8.06
N PHE A 322 -5.79 -0.51 -7.84
CA PHE A 322 -5.39 0.00 -6.53
C PHE A 322 -6.29 1.16 -6.11
N CYS A 323 -6.59 1.25 -4.82
CA CYS A 323 -7.41 2.31 -4.25
C CYS A 323 -6.84 2.83 -2.93
N LEU A 324 -7.38 3.95 -2.45
CA LEU A 324 -6.97 4.53 -1.17
C LEU A 324 -7.47 3.69 0.02
N ARG A 325 -8.76 3.38 0.07
CA ARG A 325 -9.40 2.85 1.28
C ARG A 325 -10.50 1.87 0.91
N LEU A 326 -10.66 0.79 1.67
CA LEU A 326 -11.81 -0.12 1.57
C LEU A 326 -12.56 -0.26 2.90
N ALA A 327 -12.03 0.28 4.00
CA ALA A 327 -12.64 0.16 5.33
C ALA A 327 -14.09 0.66 5.46
N GLU A 328 -14.57 1.57 4.61
CA GLU A 328 -15.97 2.01 4.63
C GLU A 328 -16.79 1.42 3.47
N PRO A 329 -18.05 1.01 3.71
CA PRO A 329 -18.90 0.38 2.69
C PRO A 329 -19.07 1.22 1.41
N VAL A 330 -19.06 2.55 1.54
CA VAL A 330 -19.24 3.47 0.40
C VAL A 330 -18.07 3.38 -0.59
N TYR A 331 -16.84 3.15 -0.11
CA TYR A 331 -15.69 2.94 -0.99
C TYR A 331 -15.71 1.54 -1.60
N VAL A 332 -16.12 0.51 -0.84
CA VAL A 332 -16.32 -0.83 -1.40
C VAL A 332 -17.34 -0.79 -2.54
N ALA A 333 -18.49 -0.14 -2.32
CA ALA A 333 -19.52 0.01 -3.33
C ALA A 333 -18.97 0.69 -4.61
N HIS A 334 -18.22 1.78 -4.43
CA HIS A 334 -17.58 2.50 -5.53
C HIS A 334 -16.61 1.64 -6.33
N GLU A 335 -15.65 1.01 -5.65
CA GLU A 335 -14.58 0.25 -6.29
C GLU A 335 -15.12 -1.03 -6.95
N VAL A 336 -16.08 -1.72 -6.31
CA VAL A 336 -16.73 -2.89 -6.90
C VAL A 336 -17.52 -2.49 -8.15
N GLU A 337 -18.26 -1.38 -8.10
CA GLU A 337 -19.04 -0.91 -9.25
C GLU A 337 -18.14 -0.58 -10.44
N GLN A 338 -17.07 0.18 -10.22
CA GLN A 338 -16.09 0.51 -11.25
C GLN A 338 -15.42 -0.75 -11.82
N MET A 339 -15.00 -1.69 -10.96
CA MET A 339 -14.40 -2.96 -11.38
C MET A 339 -15.35 -3.78 -12.27
N VAL A 340 -16.63 -3.89 -11.90
CA VAL A 340 -17.64 -4.62 -12.68
C VAL A 340 -17.89 -3.95 -14.03
N GLN A 341 -17.99 -2.61 -14.07
CA GLN A 341 -18.14 -1.89 -15.34
C GLN A 341 -16.96 -2.17 -16.28
N LYS A 342 -15.73 -2.12 -15.77
CA LYS A 342 -14.52 -2.37 -16.56
C LYS A 342 -14.44 -3.81 -17.04
N MET A 343 -14.79 -4.77 -16.20
CA MET A 343 -14.88 -6.19 -16.59
C MET A 343 -15.89 -6.42 -17.71
N ARG A 344 -17.09 -5.84 -17.60
CA ARG A 344 -18.15 -5.97 -18.62
C ARG A 344 -17.78 -5.30 -19.92
N ALA A 345 -17.11 -4.15 -19.86
CA ALA A 345 -16.62 -3.44 -21.05
C ALA A 345 -15.58 -4.27 -21.84
N ASN A 346 -14.83 -5.15 -21.17
CA ASN A 346 -13.86 -6.05 -21.82
C ASN A 346 -14.51 -7.23 -22.58
N GLY A 347 -15.84 -7.37 -22.54
CA GLY A 347 -16.59 -8.40 -23.28
C GLY A 347 -16.45 -9.84 -22.77
N SER A 348 -15.68 -10.07 -21.69
CA SER A 348 -15.57 -11.40 -21.08
C SER A 348 -16.84 -11.76 -20.32
N THR A 349 -17.40 -12.95 -20.58
CA THR A 349 -18.57 -13.45 -19.83
C THR A 349 -18.21 -13.85 -18.41
N GLU A 350 -16.95 -14.19 -18.15
CA GLU A 350 -16.44 -14.54 -16.83
C GLU A 350 -15.12 -13.80 -16.55
N SER A 351 -15.04 -13.13 -15.40
CA SER A 351 -13.82 -12.41 -15.00
C SER A 351 -13.70 -12.34 -13.49
N VAL A 352 -12.46 -12.25 -13.01
CA VAL A 352 -12.13 -12.05 -11.60
C VAL A 352 -11.24 -10.81 -11.52
N GLY A 353 -11.43 -10.02 -10.48
CA GLY A 353 -10.65 -8.82 -10.25
C GLY A 353 -10.31 -8.64 -8.78
N ILE A 354 -9.25 -7.90 -8.58
CA ILE A 354 -8.56 -7.74 -7.31
C ILE A 354 -8.44 -6.23 -7.09
N ILE A 355 -8.99 -5.75 -5.99
CA ILE A 355 -8.91 -4.36 -5.56
C ILE A 355 -8.05 -4.33 -4.30
N LEU A 356 -6.87 -3.72 -4.38
CA LEU A 356 -5.96 -3.57 -3.23
C LEU A 356 -5.97 -2.14 -2.72
N SER A 357 -6.07 -1.98 -1.41
CA SER A 357 -5.99 -0.67 -0.75
C SER A 357 -4.62 -0.42 -0.14
N SER A 358 -4.24 0.86 -0.03
CA SER A 358 -3.08 1.30 0.75
C SER A 358 -3.15 0.91 2.22
N GLN A 359 -4.36 0.70 2.76
CA GLN A 359 -4.61 0.26 4.13
C GLN A 359 -4.42 -1.25 4.32
N GLN A 360 -3.77 -1.92 3.36
CA GLN A 360 -3.49 -3.37 3.41
C GLN A 360 -4.79 -4.19 3.40
N GLU A 361 -5.81 -3.69 2.72
CA GLU A 361 -7.11 -4.33 2.56
C GLU A 361 -7.28 -4.83 1.13
N LEU A 362 -8.11 -5.86 0.97
CA LEU A 362 -8.41 -6.52 -0.29
C LEU A 362 -9.91 -6.74 -0.45
N VAL A 363 -10.43 -6.45 -1.63
CA VAL A 363 -11.72 -6.97 -2.11
C VAL A 363 -11.50 -7.70 -3.42
N VAL A 364 -12.05 -8.91 -3.54
CA VAL A 364 -12.05 -9.68 -4.79
C VAL A 364 -13.44 -9.65 -5.38
N VAL A 365 -13.54 -9.34 -6.67
CA VAL A 365 -14.79 -9.28 -7.42
C VAL A 365 -14.80 -10.37 -8.48
N ALA A 366 -15.90 -11.10 -8.61
CA ALA A 366 -16.14 -12.05 -9.69
C ALA A 366 -17.42 -11.66 -10.44
N VAL A 367 -17.29 -11.59 -11.77
CA VAL A 367 -18.42 -11.42 -12.68
C VAL A 367 -18.60 -12.71 -13.45
N ASP A 368 -19.82 -13.25 -13.40
CA ASP A 368 -20.25 -14.38 -14.21
C ASP A 368 -21.57 -14.02 -14.90
N ARG A 369 -21.48 -13.71 -16.19
CA ARG A 369 -22.54 -13.17 -17.04
C ARG A 369 -23.18 -11.93 -16.41
N ARG A 370 -24.33 -12.09 -15.77
CA ARG A 370 -25.06 -11.02 -15.09
C ARG A 370 -24.80 -10.98 -13.60
N GLN A 371 -24.32 -12.08 -13.02
CA GLN A 371 -24.16 -12.21 -11.59
C GLN A 371 -22.83 -11.59 -11.15
N VAL A 372 -22.91 -10.76 -10.11
CA VAL A 372 -21.76 -10.11 -9.48
C VAL A 372 -21.61 -10.70 -8.08
N ARG A 373 -20.40 -11.15 -7.75
CA ARG A 373 -20.01 -11.59 -6.41
C ARG A 373 -18.80 -10.80 -5.98
N HIS A 374 -18.68 -10.52 -4.70
CA HIS A 374 -17.39 -10.08 -4.16
C HIS A 374 -17.20 -10.57 -2.73
N THR A 375 -15.95 -10.56 -2.26
CA THR A 375 -15.63 -10.87 -0.86
C THR A 375 -16.09 -9.73 0.05
N PRO A 376 -16.26 -9.97 1.37
CA PRO A 376 -16.12 -8.88 2.33
C PRO A 376 -14.73 -8.24 2.21
N VAL A 377 -14.51 -7.11 2.88
CA VAL A 377 -13.17 -6.51 2.98
C VAL A 377 -12.26 -7.44 3.78
N LEU A 378 -11.16 -7.86 3.17
CA LEU A 378 -10.19 -8.79 3.75
C LEU A 378 -8.92 -8.04 4.13
N ASP A 379 -8.39 -8.34 5.31
CA ASP A 379 -7.09 -7.83 5.75
C ASP A 379 -5.95 -8.60 5.08
N LEU A 380 -4.82 -7.95 4.82
CA LEU A 380 -3.57 -8.56 4.32
C LEU A 380 -2.45 -8.56 5.38
N ARG A 381 -2.66 -7.92 6.52
CA ARG A 381 -1.68 -7.85 7.62
C ARG A 381 -1.33 -9.24 8.14
N PRO A 382 -0.09 -9.42 8.63
CA PRO A 382 0.30 -10.65 9.30
C PRO A 382 -0.58 -10.91 10.54
N VAL A 383 -1.00 -12.16 10.74
CA VAL A 383 -1.80 -12.59 11.89
C VAL A 383 -1.02 -13.60 12.71
N ASP A 384 -0.46 -13.18 13.85
CA ASP A 384 0.48 -13.99 14.64
C ASP A 384 -0.10 -15.34 15.13
N SER A 385 -1.42 -15.43 15.27
CA SER A 385 -2.11 -16.65 15.70
C SER A 385 -2.34 -17.68 14.59
N LYS A 386 -2.00 -17.38 13.32
CA LYS A 386 -2.23 -18.27 12.16
C LYS A 386 -0.93 -18.85 11.60
N PRO A 387 -0.95 -20.07 11.02
CA PRO A 387 0.20 -20.63 10.32
C PRO A 387 0.72 -19.70 9.22
N GLY A 388 2.05 -19.53 9.16
CA GLY A 388 2.70 -18.59 8.23
C GLY A 388 2.35 -17.12 8.46
N ARG A 389 1.68 -16.81 9.59
CA ARG A 389 1.14 -15.50 9.92
C ARG A 389 0.24 -14.92 8.83
N ALA A 390 -0.47 -15.77 8.08
CA ALA A 390 -1.24 -15.35 6.91
C ALA A 390 -2.71 -15.11 7.25
N SER A 391 -3.26 -13.98 6.79
CA SER A 391 -4.69 -13.69 6.82
C SER A 391 -5.45 -14.45 5.72
N ASP A 392 -6.79 -14.46 5.78
CA ASP A 392 -7.61 -15.09 4.75
C ASP A 392 -7.50 -14.33 3.40
N GLY A 393 -7.31 -13.01 3.46
CA GLY A 393 -6.98 -12.19 2.29
C GLY A 393 -5.66 -12.62 1.63
N ARG A 394 -4.65 -12.97 2.42
CA ARG A 394 -3.36 -13.50 1.91
C ARG A 394 -3.52 -14.83 1.20
N PHE A 395 -4.24 -15.78 1.80
CA PHE A 395 -4.50 -17.08 1.19
C PHE A 395 -5.25 -16.92 -0.13
N LEU A 396 -6.27 -16.05 -0.16
CA LEU A 396 -7.05 -15.80 -1.36
C LEU A 396 -6.21 -15.13 -2.46
N LEU A 397 -5.45 -14.07 -2.13
CA LEU A 397 -4.62 -13.37 -3.10
C LEU A 397 -3.55 -14.28 -3.70
N THR A 398 -2.89 -15.07 -2.86
CA THR A 398 -1.89 -16.07 -3.28
C THR A 398 -2.52 -17.12 -4.21
N ARG A 399 -3.75 -17.58 -3.91
CA ARG A 399 -4.49 -18.52 -4.78
C ARG A 399 -4.79 -17.90 -6.14
N LEU A 400 -5.35 -16.69 -6.17
CA LEU A 400 -5.74 -16.02 -7.43
C LEU A 400 -4.55 -15.68 -8.32
N LEU A 401 -3.41 -15.37 -7.69
CA LEU A 401 -2.16 -15.08 -8.40
C LEU A 401 -1.31 -16.34 -8.62
N SER A 402 -1.73 -17.52 -8.18
CA SER A 402 -1.05 -18.76 -8.54
C SER A 402 -1.29 -19.08 -10.02
N PRO A 403 -0.36 -19.77 -10.71
CA PRO A 403 -0.58 -20.18 -12.09
C PRO A 403 -1.89 -20.98 -12.22
N LEU A 404 -2.70 -20.69 -13.25
CA LEU A 404 -4.04 -21.28 -13.44
C LEU A 404 -4.08 -22.82 -13.56
N PHE A 405 -2.93 -23.47 -13.66
CA PHE A 405 -2.82 -24.93 -13.72
C PHE A 405 -2.43 -25.57 -12.38
N THR A 406 -2.06 -24.77 -11.37
CA THR A 406 -1.79 -25.25 -10.00
C THR A 406 -2.98 -25.04 -9.08
N THR A 407 -4.04 -24.35 -9.54
CA THR A 407 -5.24 -24.07 -8.77
C THR A 407 -6.48 -24.63 -9.45
N SER A 408 -7.36 -25.23 -8.64
CA SER A 408 -8.69 -25.61 -9.10
C SER A 408 -9.47 -24.35 -9.54
N PRO A 409 -10.36 -24.44 -10.54
CA PRO A 409 -11.29 -23.36 -10.86
C PRO A 409 -12.02 -22.86 -9.59
N LEU A 410 -12.45 -21.59 -9.60
CA LEU A 410 -13.33 -21.11 -8.54
C LEU A 410 -14.62 -21.95 -8.51
N PRO A 411 -15.19 -22.24 -7.33
CA PRO A 411 -16.29 -23.22 -7.21
C PRO A 411 -17.52 -22.94 -8.08
N TRP A 412 -17.75 -21.69 -8.44
CA TRP A 412 -18.87 -21.26 -9.29
C TRP A 412 -18.50 -21.09 -10.78
N ARG A 413 -17.25 -21.32 -11.20
CA ARG A 413 -16.92 -21.30 -12.63
C ARG A 413 -17.38 -22.59 -13.29
N ILE A 414 -18.21 -22.44 -14.31
CA ILE A 414 -18.89 -23.55 -15.00
C ILE A 414 -17.94 -24.23 -16.01
N GLN A 415 -16.95 -23.52 -16.53
CA GLN A 415 -15.98 -24.08 -17.49
C GLN A 415 -14.55 -24.10 -16.96
N PRO A 416 -13.93 -25.29 -16.84
CA PRO A 416 -12.48 -25.40 -16.88
C PRO A 416 -12.02 -24.77 -18.20
N ARG A 417 -11.08 -23.83 -18.15
CA ARG A 417 -10.41 -23.40 -19.39
C ARG A 417 -9.70 -24.65 -19.95
N HIS A 418 -10.22 -25.21 -21.03
CA HIS A 418 -9.56 -26.27 -21.78
C HIS A 418 -8.30 -25.67 -22.39
N PHE A 419 -7.16 -25.91 -21.75
CA PHE A 419 -5.87 -25.49 -22.25
C PHE A 419 -5.32 -26.58 -23.17
N ALA A 420 -4.96 -26.21 -24.40
CA ALA A 420 -4.33 -27.12 -25.35
C ALA A 420 -3.09 -27.78 -24.72
N THR A 421 -3.07 -29.11 -24.73
CA THR A 421 -1.89 -29.91 -24.38
C THR A 421 -0.92 -29.85 -25.55
N SER A 422 0.23 -29.19 -25.34
CA SER A 422 1.35 -29.26 -26.30
C SER A 422 1.88 -30.70 -26.36
N THR A 423 2.18 -31.15 -27.57
CA THR A 423 2.48 -32.54 -27.97
C THR A 423 3.97 -32.88 -28.03
N ALA A 424 4.86 -31.95 -27.66
CA ALA A 424 6.30 -32.20 -27.57
C ALA A 424 6.79 -31.89 -26.14
N ASN A 425 6.89 -32.92 -25.31
CA ASN A 425 7.34 -32.78 -23.93
C ASN A 425 8.79 -33.27 -23.80
N LEU A 426 9.69 -32.35 -23.48
CA LEU A 426 10.94 -32.72 -22.82
C LEU A 426 10.59 -33.41 -21.49
N PRO A 427 11.32 -34.46 -21.07
CA PRO A 427 11.14 -35.05 -19.76
C PRO A 427 11.25 -33.98 -18.66
N PRO A 428 10.41 -34.02 -17.60
CA PRO A 428 10.46 -33.05 -16.51
C PRO A 428 11.84 -32.89 -15.89
N GLU A 429 12.64 -33.96 -15.86
CA GLU A 429 14.01 -33.99 -15.34
C GLU A 429 14.94 -33.12 -16.20
N VAL A 430 14.79 -33.16 -17.52
CA VAL A 430 15.58 -32.33 -18.45
C VAL A 430 15.20 -30.86 -18.28
N LEU A 431 13.91 -30.56 -18.13
CA LEU A 431 13.46 -29.19 -17.86
C LEU A 431 13.96 -28.68 -16.52
N GLN A 432 13.99 -29.54 -15.50
CA GLN A 432 14.56 -29.20 -14.20
C GLN A 432 16.06 -28.88 -14.31
N ILE A 433 16.81 -29.66 -15.09
CA ILE A 433 18.24 -29.38 -15.36
C ILE A 433 18.39 -28.03 -16.07
N ILE A 434 17.61 -27.77 -17.12
CA ILE A 434 17.63 -26.49 -17.85
C ILE A 434 17.35 -25.33 -16.90
N VAL A 435 16.25 -25.40 -16.15
CA VAL A 435 15.85 -24.34 -15.22
C VAL A 435 16.87 -24.15 -14.11
N ASN A 436 17.54 -25.20 -13.63
CA ASN A 436 18.56 -25.09 -12.59
C ASN A 436 19.84 -24.38 -13.06
N HIS A 437 20.21 -24.53 -14.33
CA HIS A 437 21.45 -23.96 -14.90
C HIS A 437 21.20 -22.67 -15.70
N ALA A 438 19.95 -22.27 -15.90
CA ALA A 438 19.63 -21.00 -16.55
C ALA A 438 20.19 -19.83 -15.72
N ASP A 439 20.79 -18.85 -16.38
CA ASP A 439 21.03 -17.52 -15.80
C ASP A 439 19.69 -16.81 -15.51
N MET A 440 19.74 -15.62 -14.90
CA MET A 440 18.51 -14.93 -14.50
C MET A 440 17.68 -14.38 -15.67
N GLY A 441 18.32 -13.88 -16.73
CA GLY A 441 17.59 -13.44 -17.93
C GLY A 441 16.86 -14.60 -18.58
N THR A 442 17.59 -15.70 -18.78
CA THR A 442 17.06 -16.94 -19.33
C THR A 442 15.94 -17.49 -18.45
N TYR A 443 16.09 -17.51 -17.12
CA TYR A 443 15.05 -17.97 -16.19
C TYR A 443 13.76 -17.14 -16.27
N VAL A 444 13.90 -15.81 -16.34
CA VAL A 444 12.75 -14.90 -16.48
C VAL A 444 12.01 -15.13 -17.80
N VAL A 445 12.72 -15.35 -18.89
CA VAL A 445 12.12 -15.72 -20.18
C VAL A 445 11.46 -17.10 -20.08
N LEU A 446 12.13 -18.10 -19.47
CA LEU A 446 11.61 -19.45 -19.24
C LEU A 446 10.25 -19.46 -18.52
N CYS A 447 10.06 -18.56 -17.55
CA CYS A 447 8.78 -18.34 -16.86
C CYS A 447 7.61 -17.92 -17.79
N GLN A 448 7.87 -17.59 -19.06
CA GLN A 448 6.84 -17.16 -20.01
C GLN A 448 6.56 -18.22 -21.10
N VAL A 449 7.52 -19.11 -21.39
CA VAL A 449 7.54 -19.91 -22.63
C VAL A 449 6.52 -21.04 -22.66
N SER A 450 6.36 -21.79 -21.56
CA SER A 450 5.42 -22.92 -21.52
C SER A 450 4.84 -23.16 -20.13
N ARG A 451 3.75 -23.94 -20.05
CA ARG A 451 3.12 -24.33 -18.77
C ARG A 451 4.02 -25.25 -17.96
N LEU A 452 4.67 -26.20 -18.62
CA LEU A 452 5.53 -27.19 -17.97
C LEU A 452 6.79 -26.53 -17.40
N VAL A 453 7.42 -25.62 -18.15
CA VAL A 453 8.56 -24.83 -17.65
C VAL A 453 8.13 -23.93 -16.49
N ARG A 454 6.97 -23.26 -16.60
CA ARG A 454 6.42 -22.47 -15.49
C ARG A 454 6.17 -23.29 -14.24
N LEU A 455 5.74 -24.55 -14.36
CA LEU A 455 5.56 -25.43 -13.21
C LEU A 455 6.91 -25.76 -12.54
N VAL A 456 7.96 -25.97 -13.34
CA VAL A 456 9.33 -26.19 -12.84
C VAL A 456 9.87 -24.92 -12.16
N CYS A 457 9.67 -23.74 -12.75
CA CYS A 457 10.04 -22.48 -12.08
C CYS A 457 9.22 -22.27 -10.80
N PHE A 458 7.95 -22.67 -10.80
CA PHE A 458 7.07 -22.59 -9.63
C PHE A 458 7.54 -23.46 -8.46
N THR A 459 8.17 -24.60 -8.71
CA THR A 459 8.77 -25.43 -7.66
C THR A 459 10.17 -24.96 -7.24
N ASN A 460 10.80 -24.07 -8.01
CA ASN A 460 12.16 -23.58 -7.80
C ASN A 460 12.18 -22.04 -7.81
N PRO A 461 11.55 -21.37 -6.83
CA PRO A 461 11.54 -19.91 -6.77
C PRO A 461 12.97 -19.35 -6.68
N ARG A 462 13.22 -18.21 -7.33
CA ARG A 462 14.55 -17.60 -7.43
C ARG A 462 14.64 -16.18 -6.89
N VAL A 463 15.80 -15.88 -6.33
CA VAL A 463 16.23 -14.59 -5.80
C VAL A 463 17.62 -14.30 -6.38
N GLY A 464 17.72 -13.41 -7.35
CA GLY A 464 18.91 -13.26 -8.17
C GLY A 464 19.40 -14.62 -8.67
N ARG A 465 20.71 -14.83 -8.69
CA ARG A 465 21.33 -16.12 -9.06
C ARG A 465 21.09 -17.30 -8.10
N TYR A 466 20.17 -17.18 -7.14
CA TYR A 466 19.97 -18.20 -6.11
C TYR A 466 18.60 -18.87 -6.23
N THR A 467 18.59 -20.19 -6.23
CA THR A 467 17.36 -20.99 -6.15
C THR A 467 17.03 -21.26 -4.69
N VAL A 468 15.87 -20.78 -4.24
CA VAL A 468 15.44 -20.90 -2.84
C VAL A 468 15.01 -22.35 -2.56
N LEU A 469 15.59 -22.95 -1.52
CA LEU A 469 15.32 -24.34 -1.13
C LEU A 469 14.35 -24.44 0.05
N ARG A 470 14.56 -23.62 1.09
CA ARG A 470 13.72 -23.60 2.30
C ARG A 470 13.90 -22.31 3.11
N LYS A 471 12.92 -21.99 3.96
CA LYS A 471 13.03 -20.95 4.99
C LYS A 471 13.72 -21.51 6.23
N VAL A 472 14.56 -20.70 6.89
CA VAL A 472 15.12 -21.00 8.21
C VAL A 472 14.14 -20.48 9.28
N PRO A 473 13.84 -21.24 10.36
CA PRO A 473 12.96 -20.80 11.43
C PRO A 473 13.67 -19.79 12.37
N GLU A 474 14.04 -18.63 11.82
CA GLU A 474 14.69 -17.52 12.52
C GLU A 474 13.86 -16.24 12.40
N PRO A 475 14.02 -15.25 13.30
CA PRO A 475 13.42 -13.93 13.14
C PRO A 475 13.86 -13.25 11.85
N GLY A 476 12.88 -12.74 11.09
CA GLY A 476 13.10 -12.13 9.77
C GLY A 476 12.92 -13.13 8.62
N LEU A 477 13.35 -12.72 7.42
CA LEU A 477 13.31 -13.58 6.23
C LEU A 477 14.72 -14.09 5.93
N VAL A 478 15.03 -15.28 6.45
CA VAL A 478 16.29 -16.00 6.20
C VAL A 478 15.97 -17.26 5.40
N LEU A 479 16.65 -17.43 4.27
CA LEU A 479 16.43 -18.53 3.34
C LEU A 479 17.70 -19.34 3.16
N VAL A 480 17.56 -20.65 3.05
CA VAL A 480 18.59 -21.51 2.48
C VAL A 480 18.37 -21.56 0.97
N ALA A 481 19.39 -21.20 0.21
CA ALA A 481 19.34 -21.20 -1.24
C ALA A 481 20.58 -21.86 -1.85
N ARG A 482 20.45 -22.28 -3.10
CA ARG A 482 21.51 -22.86 -3.92
C ARG A 482 21.96 -21.83 -4.95
N ASP A 483 23.25 -21.55 -5.02
CA ASP A 483 23.83 -20.75 -6.11
C ASP A 483 23.77 -21.53 -7.42
N THR A 484 23.32 -20.88 -8.50
CA THR A 484 23.17 -21.52 -9.81
C THR A 484 24.49 -21.78 -10.52
N ASN A 485 25.59 -21.13 -10.11
CA ASN A 485 26.89 -21.25 -10.76
C ASN A 485 27.69 -22.47 -10.30
N ASP A 486 27.77 -22.69 -8.98
CA ASP A 486 28.60 -23.75 -8.39
C ASP A 486 27.78 -24.79 -7.60
N GLY A 487 26.47 -24.59 -7.45
CA GLY A 487 25.59 -25.46 -6.69
C GLY A 487 25.77 -25.36 -5.18
N ALA A 488 26.57 -24.43 -4.67
CA ALA A 488 26.82 -24.26 -3.26
C ALA A 488 25.55 -23.83 -2.53
N THR A 489 25.35 -24.36 -1.32
CA THR A 489 24.21 -23.99 -0.48
C THR A 489 24.63 -22.91 0.52
N MET A 490 23.89 -21.80 0.54
CA MET A 490 24.15 -20.67 1.44
C MET A 490 22.86 -20.17 2.12
N ALA A 491 23.05 -19.35 3.15
CA ALA A 491 21.96 -18.60 3.78
C ALA A 491 21.89 -17.20 3.16
N ILE A 492 20.68 -16.78 2.77
CA ILE A 492 20.37 -15.45 2.25
C ILE A 492 19.45 -14.78 3.25
N LYS A 493 19.84 -13.59 3.69
CA LYS A 493 19.05 -12.77 4.61
C LYS A 493 18.57 -11.51 3.90
N PHE A 494 17.26 -11.24 3.97
CA PHE A 494 16.71 -9.95 3.53
C PHE A 494 16.90 -8.92 4.63
N GLN A 495 17.47 -7.78 4.26
CA GLN A 495 17.63 -6.63 5.14
C GLN A 495 17.16 -5.39 4.41
N CYS A 496 16.25 -4.66 5.06
CA CYS A 496 15.88 -3.33 4.62
C CYS A 496 17.00 -2.36 4.95
N MET A 497 17.51 -1.65 3.94
CA MET A 497 18.40 -0.52 4.18
C MET A 497 17.49 0.68 4.44
N LEU A 498 17.11 0.91 5.70
CA LEU A 498 16.73 2.27 6.07
C LEU A 498 17.97 3.10 5.78
N ALA A 499 17.89 3.96 4.75
CA ALA A 499 18.86 5.03 4.64
C ALA A 499 18.74 5.80 5.94
N THR A 500 19.69 5.61 6.85
CA THR A 500 19.94 6.56 7.92
C THR A 500 20.21 7.87 7.21
N VAL A 501 19.19 8.72 7.15
CA VAL A 501 19.30 10.10 6.69
C VAL A 501 20.14 10.87 7.68
#